data_AF-A0AAN7HL20-F1
#
_entry.id   AF-A0AAN7HL20-F1
#
_cell.length_a   1.000
_cell.length_b   1.000
_cell.length_c   1.000
_cell.angle_alpha   90.00
_cell.angle_beta   90.00
_cell.angle_gamma   90.00
#
_symmetry.space_group_name_H-M   'P 1'
#
loop_
_entity.id
_entity.type
_entity.pdbx_description
1 polymer ?
#
loop_
_entity_poly.entity_id
_entity_poly.type
_entity_poly.pdbx_seq_one_letter_code
_entity_poly.pdbx_strand_id
1 'polypeptide(L)'
;MPTTRRSTRSSTGAGKQSTLSFKHKVTKAIQTGKEGYKSPSRAKEYIPEPSPEPAVSKREPKKEEEEEEEETPVPTDDEQQQEKAQPTAVATAQGRSEAEVEAAKITDRAIERYWNGIESSRKAKAVHKKHTEGLTTGEKVLRYFDVSSQYGPCIGITRLKRWQRAQRLGLNPPVEVLAVLLKEEAKGNTAIEKAHMDELLNSAAVGSVGV
;
A
#
# COMPACT_ATOMS: atom_id res chain seq x y z
N MET A 1 -0.05 45.45 -57.79
CA MET A 1 -0.53 44.26 -58.51
C MET A 1 -0.19 43.01 -57.72
N PRO A 2 -1.15 42.32 -57.06
CA PRO A 2 -0.93 40.98 -56.53
C PRO A 2 -1.62 39.91 -57.39
N THR A 3 -0.93 38.77 -57.58
CA THR A 3 -1.42 37.38 -57.43
C THR A 3 -0.64 36.44 -58.36
N THR A 4 0.00 35.43 -57.77
CA THR A 4 0.18 34.12 -58.42
C THR A 4 -0.02 33.02 -57.36
N ARG A 5 -1.06 32.22 -57.58
CA ARG A 5 -1.30 30.89 -56.99
C ARG A 5 -0.40 29.86 -57.68
N ARG A 6 0.12 28.84 -56.99
CA ARG A 6 -0.37 27.44 -57.05
C ARG A 6 0.49 26.43 -56.27
N SER A 7 -0.23 25.55 -55.55
CA SER A 7 -0.10 24.08 -55.44
C SER A 7 1.22 23.47 -54.89
N THR A 8 1.22 22.48 -54.01
CA THR A 8 0.35 21.29 -53.97
C THR A 8 0.08 20.79 -52.55
N ARG A 9 -1.18 20.39 -52.32
CA ARG A 9 -1.60 19.51 -51.22
C ARG A 9 -1.07 18.10 -51.50
N SER A 10 -0.45 17.45 -50.52
CA SER A 10 -0.46 15.97 -50.43
C SER A 10 -1.44 15.56 -49.35
N SER A 11 -2.62 15.15 -49.80
CA SER A 11 -3.72 14.63 -49.01
C SER A 11 -3.40 13.24 -48.43
N THR A 12 -3.62 13.10 -47.11
CA THR A 12 -4.25 11.94 -46.45
C THR A 12 -4.06 10.56 -47.09
N GLY A 13 -3.11 9.78 -46.54
CA GLY A 13 -3.16 8.32 -46.56
C GLY A 13 -3.69 7.81 -45.22
N ALA A 14 -4.66 6.90 -45.26
CA ALA A 14 -5.37 6.33 -44.12
C ALA A 14 -4.44 5.87 -42.99
N GLY A 15 -4.86 6.16 -41.75
CA GLY A 15 -4.16 5.80 -40.52
C GLY A 15 -3.90 4.29 -40.43
N LYS A 16 -2.68 3.90 -40.75
CA LYS A 16 -2.11 2.61 -40.34
C LYS A 16 -1.49 2.85 -38.97
N GLN A 17 -2.19 2.42 -37.93
CA GLN A 17 -1.61 2.34 -36.59
C GLN A 17 -0.37 1.45 -36.66
N SER A 18 0.78 1.94 -36.18
CA SER A 18 2.00 1.14 -36.17
C SER A 18 1.82 -0.04 -35.21
N THR A 19 1.67 -1.25 -35.73
CA THR A 19 1.68 -2.47 -34.91
C THR A 19 3.08 -2.64 -34.33
N LEU A 20 3.21 -2.42 -33.02
CA LEU A 20 4.43 -2.75 -32.26
C LEU A 20 4.69 -4.26 -32.36
N SER A 21 5.74 -4.66 -33.05
CA SER A 21 6.15 -6.05 -33.13
C SER A 21 6.92 -6.45 -31.88
N PHE A 22 6.30 -7.21 -30.99
CA PHE A 22 7.00 -7.81 -29.85
C PHE A 22 7.82 -9.03 -30.34
N LYS A 23 9.03 -8.78 -30.87
CA LYS A 23 10.04 -9.83 -31.11
C LYS A 23 10.88 -10.08 -29.86
N HIS A 24 10.27 -10.05 -28.68
CA HIS A 24 10.94 -10.46 -27.45
C HIS A 24 10.45 -11.87 -27.12
N LYS A 25 11.38 -12.82 -27.13
CA LYS A 25 11.14 -14.21 -26.78
C LYS A 25 10.50 -14.27 -25.39
N VAL A 26 9.24 -14.65 -25.31
CA VAL A 26 8.56 -15.04 -24.08
C VAL A 26 9.18 -16.36 -23.65
N THR A 27 10.14 -16.32 -22.71
CA THR A 27 10.66 -17.54 -22.09
C THR A 27 9.72 -17.95 -20.97
N LYS A 28 8.90 -18.97 -21.18
CA LYS A 28 8.32 -19.74 -20.08
C LYS A 28 8.59 -21.23 -20.26
N ALA A 29 8.86 -21.85 -19.12
CA ALA A 29 9.09 -23.25 -18.80
C ALA A 29 10.49 -23.83 -19.11
N ILE A 30 11.13 -24.20 -18.00
CA ILE A 30 12.38 -24.93 -17.82
C ILE A 30 12.28 -26.26 -18.58
N GLN A 31 13.19 -26.48 -19.54
CA GLN A 31 13.49 -27.82 -20.03
C GLN A 31 14.79 -28.28 -19.36
N THR A 32 14.69 -29.42 -18.68
CA THR A 32 15.82 -30.17 -18.13
C THR A 32 16.71 -30.63 -19.28
N GLY A 33 17.99 -30.25 -19.25
CA GLY A 33 18.95 -30.69 -20.25
C GLY A 33 20.33 -30.06 -19.98
N LYS A 34 21.26 -30.91 -19.54
CA LYS A 34 22.68 -30.59 -19.37
C LYS A 34 23.24 -30.03 -20.68
N GLU A 35 23.86 -28.85 -20.65
CA GLU A 35 24.98 -28.40 -21.50
C GLU A 35 25.37 -26.98 -21.03
N GLY A 36 26.68 -26.69 -21.04
CA GLY A 36 27.34 -25.69 -20.18
C GLY A 36 26.94 -24.22 -20.33
N TYR A 37 26.70 -23.56 -19.18
CA TYR A 37 26.55 -22.11 -19.07
C TYR A 37 27.92 -21.41 -19.12
N LYS A 38 28.21 -20.69 -20.20
CA LYS A 38 29.26 -19.65 -20.21
C LYS A 38 28.62 -18.30 -19.88
N SER A 39 28.80 -17.83 -18.65
CA SER A 39 28.36 -16.51 -18.20
C SER A 39 29.20 -15.42 -18.85
N PRO A 40 28.62 -14.36 -19.43
CA PRO A 40 29.40 -13.18 -19.82
C PRO A 40 29.81 -12.40 -18.56
N SER A 41 31.09 -12.09 -18.47
CA SER A 41 31.75 -11.41 -17.36
C SER A 41 31.16 -10.03 -17.13
N ARG A 42 30.60 -9.79 -15.94
CA ARG A 42 30.20 -8.45 -15.48
C ARG A 42 31.46 -7.61 -15.29
N ALA A 43 31.56 -6.51 -16.05
CA ALA A 43 32.59 -5.51 -15.89
C ALA A 43 32.61 -5.00 -14.43
N LYS A 44 33.78 -5.00 -13.80
CA LYS A 44 34.01 -4.45 -12.47
C LYS A 44 33.94 -2.93 -12.57
N GLU A 45 32.85 -2.33 -12.09
CA GLU A 45 32.90 -0.96 -11.61
C GLU A 45 33.59 -0.94 -10.25
N TYR A 46 34.57 -0.05 -10.15
CA TYR A 46 35.53 0.12 -9.08
C TYR A 46 34.87 0.80 -7.88
N ILE A 47 34.81 0.10 -6.75
CA ILE A 47 34.49 0.67 -5.43
C ILE A 47 35.83 0.84 -4.69
N PRO A 48 36.33 2.06 -4.48
CA PRO A 48 37.48 2.28 -3.61
C PRO A 48 37.04 2.52 -2.16
N GLU A 49 37.43 1.62 -1.26
CA GLU A 49 37.64 1.87 0.18
C GLU A 49 38.72 0.86 0.68
N PRO A 50 39.44 1.04 1.81
CA PRO A 50 39.60 2.20 2.72
C PRO A 50 41.09 2.41 3.19
N SER A 51 41.35 3.39 4.07
CA SER A 51 42.61 3.53 4.87
C SER A 51 42.29 4.22 6.23
N PRO A 52 43.10 4.06 7.32
CA PRO A 52 42.78 3.18 8.44
C PRO A 52 42.55 3.89 9.81
N GLU A 53 41.87 3.15 10.71
CA GLU A 53 41.89 3.03 12.20
C GLU A 53 42.76 3.98 13.09
N PRO A 54 42.46 4.16 14.42
CA PRO A 54 42.04 3.13 15.41
C PRO A 54 40.97 3.62 16.45
N ALA A 55 40.43 2.91 17.45
CA ALA A 55 40.90 1.80 18.27
C ALA A 55 39.74 1.17 19.12
N VAL A 56 39.77 -0.16 19.32
CA VAL A 56 39.50 -0.94 20.56
C VAL A 56 38.08 -1.01 21.16
N SER A 57 37.46 -2.20 21.16
CA SER A 57 37.39 -3.07 22.35
C SER A 57 36.62 -4.39 22.11
N LYS A 58 37.31 -5.50 22.40
CA LYS A 58 36.88 -6.91 22.46
C LYS A 58 35.61 -7.18 23.30
N ARG A 59 34.87 -8.22 22.93
CA ARG A 59 34.57 -9.44 23.74
C ARG A 59 33.83 -10.51 22.91
N GLU A 60 34.38 -11.73 22.88
CA GLU A 60 33.78 -12.99 22.38
C GLU A 60 32.86 -13.64 23.47
N PRO A 61 32.12 -14.76 23.23
CA PRO A 61 32.70 -16.11 23.08
C PRO A 61 32.01 -17.11 22.09
N LYS A 62 32.72 -18.24 21.91
CA LYS A 62 32.48 -19.58 21.29
C LYS A 62 31.06 -20.17 21.43
N LYS A 63 30.46 -20.97 20.52
CA LYS A 63 30.78 -22.23 19.77
C LYS A 63 30.69 -23.53 20.61
N GLU A 64 29.97 -24.54 20.04
CA GLU A 64 29.91 -26.01 20.34
C GLU A 64 28.89 -26.46 21.42
N GLU A 65 28.11 -27.56 21.39
CA GLU A 65 27.83 -28.79 20.58
C GLU A 65 26.42 -29.31 21.07
N GLU A 66 25.49 -29.86 20.26
CA GLU A 66 25.23 -31.26 19.81
C GLU A 66 24.85 -32.34 20.88
N GLU A 67 24.07 -33.34 20.45
CA GLU A 67 23.42 -34.53 21.12
C GLU A 67 21.94 -34.33 21.57
N GLU A 68 20.90 -34.91 20.91
CA GLU A 68 20.44 -36.34 20.84
C GLU A 68 20.10 -36.91 22.24
N GLU A 69 18.99 -37.61 22.54
CA GLU A 69 18.12 -38.54 21.80
C GLU A 69 16.83 -38.85 22.63
N GLU A 70 15.83 -39.46 21.97
CA GLU A 70 14.72 -40.33 22.47
C GLU A 70 13.74 -39.83 23.56
N GLU A 71 12.44 -40.13 23.56
CA GLU A 71 11.77 -41.40 23.25
C GLU A 71 10.27 -41.13 22.98
N THR A 72 9.70 -41.77 21.96
CA THR A 72 8.24 -41.85 21.73
C THR A 72 7.63 -42.94 22.60
N PRO A 73 6.37 -42.80 23.05
CA PRO A 73 5.41 -43.81 22.59
C PRO A 73 4.02 -43.24 22.24
N VAL A 74 3.47 -43.79 21.16
CA VAL A 74 2.08 -43.62 20.72
C VAL A 74 1.20 -44.63 21.46
N PRO A 75 0.00 -44.25 21.90
CA PRO A 75 -1.15 -45.13 21.66
C PRO A 75 -2.37 -44.38 21.09
N THR A 76 -3.15 -45.17 20.37
CA THR A 76 -4.23 -44.90 19.42
C THR A 76 -5.61 -44.59 20.06
N ASP A 77 -6.45 -43.94 19.25
CA ASP A 77 -7.94 -43.81 19.29
C ASP A 77 -8.61 -43.12 20.49
N ASP A 78 -9.19 -41.92 20.27
CA ASP A 78 -10.65 -41.74 20.06
C ASP A 78 -10.97 -40.25 19.78
N GLU A 79 -12.17 -40.02 19.28
CA GLU A 79 -12.65 -38.85 18.55
C GLU A 79 -12.92 -37.59 19.42
N GLN A 80 -12.90 -36.42 18.76
CA GLN A 80 -13.52 -35.14 19.16
C GLN A 80 -12.85 -34.29 20.25
N GLN A 81 -12.14 -33.23 19.83
CA GLN A 81 -12.28 -31.90 20.46
C GLN A 81 -11.69 -30.75 19.62
N GLN A 82 -12.40 -29.63 19.68
CA GLN A 82 -12.21 -28.36 18.99
C GLN A 82 -10.82 -27.74 19.22
N GLU A 83 -10.08 -27.46 18.14
CA GLU A 83 -8.92 -26.57 18.21
C GLU A 83 -9.37 -25.10 18.31
N LYS A 84 -9.56 -24.68 19.56
CA LYS A 84 -9.63 -23.29 19.97
C LYS A 84 -8.20 -22.73 20.05
N ALA A 85 -7.65 -22.29 18.92
CA ALA A 85 -6.39 -21.56 18.90
C ALA A 85 -6.61 -20.06 19.18
N GLN A 86 -6.41 -19.67 20.43
CA GLN A 86 -5.94 -18.35 20.88
C GLN A 86 -5.01 -18.61 22.09
N PRO A 87 -3.91 -17.87 22.32
CA PRO A 87 -3.86 -16.41 22.20
C PRO A 87 -2.49 -15.79 21.81
N THR A 88 -2.50 -14.73 20.99
CA THR A 88 -1.56 -13.61 21.22
C THR A 88 -2.36 -12.39 21.54
N ALA A 89 -2.49 -12.18 22.85
CA ALA A 89 -3.00 -10.98 23.46
C ALA A 89 -2.09 -9.79 23.12
N VAL A 90 -2.66 -8.81 22.43
CA VAL A 90 -2.55 -7.44 22.91
C VAL A 90 -3.98 -6.94 23.07
N ALA A 91 -4.54 -7.25 24.24
CA ALA A 91 -5.70 -6.54 24.74
C ALA A 91 -5.27 -5.10 24.98
N THR A 92 -5.75 -4.17 24.15
CA THR A 92 -5.95 -2.79 24.57
C THR A 92 -7.44 -2.60 24.79
N ALA A 93 -7.97 -3.36 25.75
CA ALA A 93 -9.19 -2.99 26.43
C ALA A 93 -8.72 -2.26 27.70
N GLN A 94 -9.21 -1.03 27.88
CA GLN A 94 -9.05 -0.13 29.03
C GLN A 94 -8.04 1.02 28.83
N GLY A 95 -8.62 2.20 28.56
CA GLY A 95 -7.93 3.45 28.27
C GLY A 95 -8.06 3.79 26.79
N ARG A 96 -8.84 4.83 26.45
CA ARG A 96 -8.76 5.44 25.11
C ARG A 96 -7.29 5.65 24.78
N SER A 97 -6.84 5.19 23.62
CA SER A 97 -5.44 5.38 23.23
C SER A 97 -5.10 6.87 23.25
N GLU A 98 -3.85 7.23 23.52
CA GLU A 98 -3.41 8.64 23.54
C GLU A 98 -3.86 9.38 22.27
N ALA A 99 -3.73 8.72 21.13
CA ALA A 99 -4.20 9.21 19.84
C ALA A 99 -5.72 9.44 19.76
N GLU A 100 -6.55 8.60 20.40
CA GLU A 100 -8.00 8.83 20.46
C GLU A 100 -8.34 10.06 21.33
N VAL A 101 -7.59 10.26 22.41
CA VAL A 101 -7.75 11.45 23.27
C VAL A 101 -7.33 12.71 22.52
N GLU A 102 -6.24 12.65 21.75
CA GLU A 102 -5.83 13.74 20.86
C GLU A 102 -6.87 14.00 19.77
N ALA A 103 -7.33 12.95 19.10
CA ALA A 103 -8.33 13.03 18.04
C ALA A 103 -9.65 13.64 18.53
N ALA A 104 -10.09 13.31 19.75
CA ALA A 104 -11.28 13.90 20.34
C ALA A 104 -11.14 15.42 20.58
N LYS A 105 -9.92 15.93 20.80
CA LYS A 105 -9.65 17.37 20.97
C LYS A 105 -9.61 18.12 19.64
N ILE A 106 -9.49 17.43 18.50
CA ILE A 106 -9.36 18.05 17.18
C ILE A 106 -10.69 18.70 16.77
N THR A 107 -10.65 20.02 16.57
CA THR A 107 -11.79 20.81 16.09
C THR A 107 -11.99 20.65 14.58
N ASP A 108 -13.21 20.93 14.09
CA ASP A 108 -13.50 20.88 12.64
C ASP A 108 -12.61 21.86 11.85
N ARG A 109 -12.32 23.03 12.42
CA ARG A 109 -11.38 24.00 11.83
C ARG A 109 -9.96 23.45 11.69
N ALA A 110 -9.52 22.54 12.58
CA ALA A 110 -8.22 21.90 12.43
C ALA A 110 -8.21 20.93 11.24
N ILE A 111 -9.29 20.17 11.05
CA ILE A 111 -9.47 19.27 9.89
C ILE A 111 -9.46 20.07 8.58
N GLU A 112 -10.14 21.22 8.54
CA GLU A 112 -10.12 22.11 7.37
C GLU A 112 -8.74 22.68 7.08
N ARG A 113 -8.00 23.11 8.11
CA ARG A 113 -6.62 23.59 7.94
C ARG A 113 -5.71 22.50 7.38
N TYR A 114 -5.84 21.27 7.89
CA TYR A 114 -5.10 20.13 7.37
C TYR A 114 -5.38 19.89 5.89
N TRP A 115 -6.67 19.88 5.49
CA TRP A 115 -7.05 19.70 4.08
C TRP A 115 -6.50 20.82 3.19
N ASN A 116 -6.61 22.08 3.62
CA ASN A 116 -6.07 23.23 2.91
C ASN A 116 -4.53 23.16 2.78
N GLY A 117 -3.85 22.60 3.78
CA GLY A 117 -2.41 22.30 3.72
C GLY A 117 -2.06 21.29 2.62
N ILE A 118 -2.86 20.22 2.49
CA ILE A 118 -2.69 19.24 1.41
C ILE A 118 -2.93 19.90 0.04
N GLU A 119 -3.99 20.70 -0.10
CA GLU A 119 -4.32 21.35 -1.37
C GLU A 119 -3.26 22.38 -1.80
N SER A 120 -2.77 23.19 -0.86
CA SER A 120 -1.72 24.18 -1.13
C SER A 120 -0.36 23.55 -1.47
N SER A 121 -0.10 22.34 -0.98
CA SER A 121 1.10 21.57 -1.34
C SER A 121 1.08 21.05 -2.79
N ARG A 122 -0.07 21.09 -3.48
CA ARG A 122 -0.18 20.65 -4.87
C ARG A 122 0.39 21.70 -5.82
N LYS A 123 1.28 21.27 -6.72
CA LYS A 123 1.90 22.14 -7.74
C LYS A 123 0.91 22.73 -8.75
N ALA A 124 -0.24 22.08 -8.93
CA ALA A 124 -1.24 22.49 -9.91
C ALA A 124 -2.65 22.44 -9.30
N LYS A 125 -3.53 23.25 -9.87
CA LYS A 125 -4.96 23.27 -9.54
C LYS A 125 -5.60 21.93 -9.89
N ALA A 126 -6.50 21.46 -9.03
CA ALA A 126 -7.30 20.27 -9.31
C ALA A 126 -8.14 20.48 -10.59
N VAL A 127 -7.93 19.62 -11.59
CA VAL A 127 -8.60 19.69 -12.89
C VAL A 127 -10.00 19.09 -12.84
N HIS A 128 -10.19 17.97 -12.13
CA HIS A 128 -11.48 17.29 -12.00
C HIS A 128 -12.10 17.52 -10.63
N LYS A 129 -12.78 18.67 -10.47
CA LYS A 129 -13.50 18.99 -9.24
C LYS A 129 -14.83 18.23 -9.09
N LYS A 130 -15.43 17.76 -10.18
CA LYS A 130 -16.73 17.05 -10.17
C LYS A 130 -16.82 15.91 -9.15
N HIS A 131 -15.80 15.06 -9.05
CA HIS A 131 -15.81 13.95 -8.08
C HIS A 131 -15.62 14.39 -6.62
N THR A 132 -15.32 15.66 -6.39
CA THR A 132 -15.14 16.28 -5.06
C THR A 132 -16.19 17.34 -4.75
N GLU A 133 -17.01 17.73 -5.74
CA GLU A 133 -18.12 18.69 -5.67
C GLU A 133 -19.30 17.98 -5.00
N GLY A 134 -19.42 18.12 -3.67
CA GLY A 134 -20.48 17.49 -2.88
C GLY A 134 -19.96 16.69 -1.68
N LEU A 135 -18.67 16.36 -1.67
CA LEU A 135 -18.06 15.68 -0.54
C LEU A 135 -17.79 16.66 0.60
N THR A 136 -18.06 16.22 1.81
CA THR A 136 -17.66 16.93 3.03
C THR A 136 -16.12 16.99 3.13
N THR A 137 -15.59 17.96 3.87
CA THR A 137 -14.14 18.04 4.11
C THR A 137 -13.61 16.77 4.77
N GLY A 138 -14.37 16.18 5.70
CA GLY A 138 -14.03 14.91 6.33
C GLY A 138 -13.90 13.78 5.30
N GLU A 139 -14.88 13.64 4.41
CA GLU A 139 -14.84 12.60 3.37
C GLU A 139 -13.67 12.79 2.40
N LYS A 140 -13.33 14.04 2.04
CA LYS A 140 -12.14 14.34 1.23
C LYS A 140 -10.85 13.88 1.91
N VAL A 141 -10.71 14.15 3.21
CA VAL A 141 -9.59 13.71 4.04
C VAL A 141 -9.49 12.18 4.06
N LEU A 142 -10.61 11.49 4.25
CA LEU A 142 -10.64 10.02 4.30
C LEU A 142 -10.32 9.37 2.94
N ARG A 143 -10.87 9.91 1.84
CA ARG A 143 -10.55 9.40 0.50
C ARG A 143 -9.08 9.64 0.14
N TYR A 144 -8.51 10.77 0.56
CA TYR A 144 -7.08 11.02 0.40
C TYR A 144 -6.24 10.01 1.21
N PHE A 145 -6.64 9.72 2.44
CA PHE A 145 -6.02 8.66 3.24
C PHE A 145 -6.09 7.31 2.53
N ASP A 146 -7.24 6.91 1.96
CA ASP A 146 -7.41 5.64 1.24
C ASP A 146 -6.44 5.46 0.06
N VAL A 147 -6.17 6.54 -0.68
CA VAL A 147 -5.26 6.53 -1.84
C VAL A 147 -3.78 6.59 -1.42
N SER A 148 -3.49 7.06 -0.21
CA SER A 148 -2.14 7.17 0.32
C SER A 148 -1.56 5.79 0.67
N SER A 149 -0.71 5.23 -0.19
CA SER A 149 -0.11 3.89 -0.04
C SER A 149 0.87 3.74 1.13
N GLN A 150 1.39 4.86 1.68
CA GLN A 150 2.36 4.85 2.77
C GLN A 150 1.88 4.15 4.05
N TYR A 151 0.55 4.09 4.27
CA TYR A 151 -0.07 3.46 5.45
C TYR A 151 -0.53 2.01 5.19
N GLY A 152 -0.10 1.43 4.06
CA GLY A 152 -0.42 0.08 3.62
C GLY A 152 -1.78 -0.04 2.90
N PRO A 153 -2.20 -1.26 2.54
CA PRO A 153 -3.40 -1.50 1.75
C PRO A 153 -4.68 -1.06 2.49
N CYS A 154 -5.63 -0.49 1.75
CA CYS A 154 -6.92 0.02 2.28
C CYS A 154 -8.12 -0.88 1.99
N ILE A 155 -7.97 -1.87 1.11
CA ILE A 155 -9.06 -2.75 0.66
C ILE A 155 -9.23 -3.90 1.66
N GLY A 156 -10.48 -4.30 1.93
CA GLY A 156 -10.79 -5.44 2.81
C GLY A 156 -10.61 -5.21 4.32
N ILE A 157 -10.28 -3.98 4.76
CA ILE A 157 -10.17 -3.60 6.17
C ILE A 157 -10.86 -2.27 6.42
N THR A 158 -11.28 -2.01 7.67
CA THR A 158 -11.83 -0.70 8.05
C THR A 158 -10.74 0.36 8.11
N ARG A 159 -11.10 1.62 7.85
CA ARG A 159 -10.20 2.78 7.94
C ARG A 159 -9.58 2.90 9.33
N LEU A 160 -10.34 2.62 10.39
CA LEU A 160 -9.86 2.62 11.78
C LEU A 160 -8.78 1.56 12.02
N LYS A 161 -9.00 0.31 11.58
CA LYS A 161 -7.99 -0.77 11.68
C LYS A 161 -6.73 -0.42 10.87
N ARG A 162 -6.89 0.17 9.69
CA ARG A 162 -5.77 0.62 8.87
C ARG A 162 -4.94 1.70 9.57
N TRP A 163 -5.62 2.67 10.17
CA TRP A 163 -4.99 3.76 10.93
C TRP A 163 -4.21 3.21 12.14
N GLN A 164 -4.83 2.35 12.94
CA GLN A 164 -4.19 1.71 14.10
C GLN A 164 -2.97 0.85 13.69
N ARG A 165 -3.07 0.12 12.58
CA ARG A 165 -1.94 -0.63 12.03
C ARG A 165 -0.79 0.30 11.66
N ALA A 166 -1.07 1.42 10.98
CA ALA A 166 -0.04 2.39 10.62
C ALA A 166 0.62 3.02 11.84
N GLN A 167 -0.16 3.34 12.88
CA GLN A 167 0.35 3.84 14.16
C GLN A 167 1.28 2.81 14.84
N ARG A 168 0.85 1.55 14.90
CA ARG A 168 1.66 0.44 15.45
C ARG A 168 2.96 0.20 14.68
N LEU A 169 2.96 0.48 13.38
CA LEU A 169 4.17 0.41 12.53
C LEU A 169 5.03 1.68 12.61
N GLY A 170 4.67 2.68 13.42
CA GLY A 170 5.43 3.92 13.57
C GLY A 170 5.40 4.81 12.33
N LEU A 171 4.40 4.66 11.46
CA LEU A 171 4.26 5.41 10.21
C LEU A 171 3.64 6.81 10.41
N ASN A 172 3.33 7.17 11.64
CA ASN A 172 2.73 8.47 12.02
C ASN A 172 1.54 8.87 11.13
N PRO A 173 0.45 8.06 11.09
CA PRO A 173 -0.76 8.45 10.39
C PRO A 173 -1.35 9.75 10.96
N PRO A 174 -1.96 10.61 10.12
CA PRO A 174 -2.50 11.90 10.54
C PRO A 174 -3.65 11.72 11.55
N VAL A 175 -3.60 12.46 12.64
CA VAL A 175 -4.60 12.42 13.73
C VAL A 175 -5.95 12.97 13.29
N GLU A 176 -5.97 13.85 12.28
CA GLU A 176 -7.19 14.40 11.69
C GLU A 176 -8.06 13.30 11.05
N VAL A 177 -7.44 12.26 10.48
CA VAL A 177 -8.18 11.10 9.94
C VAL A 177 -8.92 10.37 11.04
N LEU A 178 -8.27 10.12 12.18
CA LEU A 178 -8.89 9.48 13.32
C LEU A 178 -10.02 10.34 13.91
N ALA A 179 -9.80 11.66 14.00
CA ALA A 179 -10.82 12.59 14.47
C ALA A 179 -12.06 12.60 13.58
N VAL A 180 -11.90 12.54 12.26
CA VAL A 180 -13.04 12.42 11.33
C VAL A 180 -13.77 11.10 11.56
N LEU A 181 -13.06 9.98 11.67
CA LEU A 181 -13.69 8.66 11.90
C LEU A 181 -14.52 8.65 13.18
N LEU A 182 -13.98 9.11 14.30
CA LEU A 182 -14.69 9.16 15.58
C LEU A 182 -15.93 10.07 15.53
N LYS A 183 -15.86 11.19 14.81
CA LYS A 183 -16.99 12.10 14.65
C LYS A 183 -18.11 11.50 13.79
N GLU A 184 -17.75 10.79 12.72
CA GLU A 184 -18.72 10.16 11.84
C GLU A 184 -19.36 8.92 12.46
N GLU A 185 -18.61 8.15 13.26
CA GLU A 185 -19.14 7.08 14.11
C GLU A 185 -20.14 7.63 15.13
N ALA A 186 -19.84 8.75 15.78
CA ALA A 186 -20.76 9.41 16.71
C ALA A 186 -22.05 9.91 16.03
N LYS A 187 -22.01 10.21 14.74
CA LYS A 187 -23.20 10.56 13.92
C LYS A 187 -23.95 9.33 13.41
N GLY A 188 -23.42 8.12 13.59
CA GLY A 188 -24.01 6.86 13.12
C GLY A 188 -23.76 6.55 11.64
N ASN A 189 -22.75 7.17 11.01
CA ASN A 189 -22.47 6.98 9.58
C ASN A 189 -21.53 5.80 9.33
N THR A 190 -22.08 4.58 9.26
CA THR A 190 -21.32 3.33 9.10
C THR A 190 -20.66 3.17 7.72
N ALA A 191 -21.14 3.87 6.69
CA ALA A 191 -20.54 3.83 5.35
C ALA A 191 -19.09 4.36 5.33
N ILE A 192 -18.75 5.21 6.31
CA ILE A 192 -17.44 5.84 6.42
C ILE A 192 -16.38 4.90 7.02
N GLU A 193 -16.75 3.75 7.55
CA GLU A 193 -15.77 2.79 8.07
C GLU A 193 -14.95 2.13 6.96
N LYS A 194 -15.53 1.96 5.76
CA LYS A 194 -14.89 1.30 4.61
C LYS A 194 -14.33 2.30 3.61
N ALA A 195 -13.23 1.92 2.95
CA ALA A 195 -12.63 2.74 1.92
C ALA A 195 -13.58 2.88 0.71
N HIS A 196 -13.58 4.04 0.06
CA HIS A 196 -14.42 4.24 -1.14
C HIS A 196 -13.99 3.32 -2.30
N MET A 197 -12.69 3.00 -2.37
CA MET A 197 -12.16 2.04 -3.35
C MET A 197 -12.71 0.62 -3.12
N ASP A 198 -12.99 0.24 -1.87
CA ASP A 198 -13.58 -1.06 -1.51
C ASP A 198 -15.01 -1.16 -2.06
N GLU A 199 -15.80 -0.10 -1.91
CA GLU A 199 -17.16 0.02 -2.47
C GLU A 199 -17.17 -0.07 -4.00
N LEU A 200 -16.27 0.64 -4.68
CA LEU A 200 -16.15 0.60 -6.14
C LEU A 200 -15.82 -0.80 -6.66
N LEU A 201 -14.91 -1.51 -5.99
CA LEU A 201 -14.53 -2.87 -6.38
C LEU A 201 -15.65 -3.87 -6.12
N ASN A 202 -16.35 -3.73 -4.99
CA ASN A 202 -17.45 -4.61 -4.63
C ASN A 202 -18.67 -4.39 -5.54
N SER A 203 -18.96 -3.16 -5.95
CA SER A 203 -20.06 -2.87 -6.88
C SER A 203 -19.81 -3.42 -8.29
N ALA A 204 -18.57 -3.36 -8.78
CA ALA A 204 -18.19 -3.96 -10.06
C ALA A 204 -18.34 -5.48 -10.08
N ALA A 205 -18.13 -6.16 -8.96
CA ALA A 205 -18.29 -7.61 -8.84
C ALA A 205 -19.75 -8.08 -8.91
N VAL A 206 -20.69 -7.28 -8.38
CA VAL A 206 -22.13 -7.64 -8.41
C VAL A 206 -22.72 -7.52 -9.82
N GLY A 207 -22.17 -6.65 -10.66
CA GLY A 207 -22.62 -6.46 -12.05
C GLY A 207 -22.30 -7.60 -13.02
N SER A 208 -21.50 -8.61 -12.62
CA SER A 208 -21.10 -9.72 -13.51
C SER A 208 -21.91 -11.01 -13.33
N VAL A 209 -22.92 -11.03 -12.45
CA VAL A 209 -23.74 -12.24 -12.16
C VAL A 209 -25.10 -12.21 -12.89
N GLY A 210 -25.30 -11.25 -13.81
CA GLY A 210 -26.54 -11.12 -14.56
C GLY A 210 -26.34 -10.80 -16.05
N VAL A 211 -25.91 -11.81 -16.82
CA VAL A 211 -26.32 -12.07 -18.22
C VAL A 211 -26.33 -13.57 -18.42
#